data_AF-A0A5S9M5H1-F1
#
_entry.id   AF-A0A5S9M5H1-F1
#
_cell.length_a   1.000
_cell.length_b   1.000
_cell.length_c   1.000
_cell.angle_alpha   90.00
_cell.angle_beta   90.00
_cell.angle_gamma   90.00
#
_symmetry.space_group_name_H-M   'P 1'
#
loop_
_entity.id
_entity.type
_entity.pdbx_description
1 polymer ?
#
loop_
_entity_poly.entity_id
_entity_poly.type
_entity_poly.pdbx_seq_one_letter_code
_entity_poly.pdbx_strand_id
1 'polypeptide(L)'
;MKPELLILDEPTNHLDIDTLSWLEQYLQNYTGAILIVSHDRYFLDKVVNHVYEVSRTSMKKKFAGNYSKYLELKAEQLERDMKLYEKQQEEISKLQDFVDRNLARASTTKRAQSRRKQLERMDRLDKPLGDEKNPQTFILILRDKAAMMC
;
A
#
# COMPACT_ATOMS: atom_id res chain seq x y z
N MET A 1 10.19 33.42 -14.52
CA MET A 1 10.73 32.08 -14.20
C MET A 1 9.56 31.16 -13.88
N LYS A 2 9.58 29.91 -14.37
CA LYS A 2 8.59 28.90 -13.95
C LYS A 2 9.11 28.21 -12.67
N PRO A 3 8.25 27.84 -11.71
CA PRO A 3 8.70 27.17 -10.50
C PRO A 3 9.33 25.80 -10.80
N GLU A 4 10.31 25.38 -10.01
CA GLU A 4 10.90 24.04 -10.15
C GLU A 4 10.02 22.95 -9.54
N LEU A 5 9.17 23.32 -8.56
CA LEU A 5 8.21 22.46 -7.89
C LEU A 5 6.83 23.13 -7.84
N LEU A 6 5.80 22.42 -8.29
CA LEU A 6 4.40 22.82 -8.18
C LEU A 6 3.69 21.90 -7.18
N ILE A 7 3.00 22.45 -6.19
CA ILE A 7 2.23 21.69 -5.20
C ILE A 7 0.75 22.03 -5.38
N LEU A 8 -0.09 21.01 -5.55
CA LEU A 8 -1.52 21.14 -5.78
C LEU A 8 -2.28 20.27 -4.78
N ASP A 9 -3.20 20.89 -4.03
CA ASP A 9 -4.10 20.20 -3.12
C ASP A 9 -5.54 20.33 -3.63
N GLU A 10 -6.16 19.18 -3.93
CA GLU A 10 -7.47 19.04 -4.58
C GLU A 10 -7.70 19.95 -5.79
N PRO A 11 -6.82 19.91 -6.82
CA PRO A 11 -6.88 20.84 -7.95
C PRO A 11 -8.08 20.61 -8.88
N THR A 12 -8.78 19.48 -8.76
CA THR A 12 -9.96 19.15 -9.59
C THR A 12 -11.25 19.68 -9.00
N ASN A 13 -11.23 20.15 -7.75
CA ASN A 13 -12.43 20.61 -7.07
C ASN A 13 -12.96 21.90 -7.72
N HIS A 14 -14.29 21.98 -7.90
CA HIS A 14 -14.98 23.10 -8.53
C HIS A 14 -14.59 23.42 -9.99
N LEU A 15 -13.93 22.50 -10.70
CA LEU A 15 -13.62 22.66 -12.13
C LEU A 15 -14.71 22.06 -13.03
N ASP A 16 -14.97 22.71 -14.16
CA ASP A 16 -15.71 22.11 -15.27
C ASP A 16 -14.82 21.18 -16.12
N ILE A 17 -15.43 20.44 -17.03
CA ILE A 17 -14.76 19.43 -17.85
C ILE A 17 -13.69 20.04 -18.76
N ASP A 18 -13.95 21.23 -19.29
CA ASP A 18 -13.03 21.92 -20.21
C ASP A 18 -11.80 22.42 -19.46
N THR A 19 -11.99 23.00 -18.28
CA THR A 19 -10.91 23.49 -17.41
C THR A 19 -10.10 22.32 -16.86
N LEU A 20 -10.74 21.20 -16.51
CA LEU A 20 -10.06 19.98 -16.11
C LEU A 20 -9.16 19.45 -17.23
N SER A 21 -9.67 19.41 -18.46
CA SER A 21 -8.92 18.95 -19.63
C SER A 21 -7.72 19.86 -19.94
N TRP A 22 -7.90 21.18 -19.82
CA TRP A 22 -6.81 22.14 -19.94
C TRP A 22 -5.74 21.92 -18.85
N LEU A 23 -6.16 21.72 -17.61
CA LEU A 23 -5.26 21.48 -16.48
C LEU A 23 -4.46 20.18 -16.66
N GLU A 24 -5.11 19.10 -17.09
CA GLU A 24 -4.44 17.84 -17.43
C GLU A 24 -3.33 18.07 -18.46
N GLN A 25 -3.62 18.77 -19.56
CA GLN A 25 -2.65 19.09 -20.61
C GLN A 25 -1.52 20.00 -20.09
N TYR A 26 -1.85 21.00 -19.28
CA TYR A 26 -0.86 21.89 -18.68
C TYR A 26 0.13 21.12 -17.81
N LEU A 27 -0.37 20.25 -16.92
CA LEU A 27 0.45 19.45 -16.01
C LEU A 27 1.27 18.38 -16.77
N GLN A 28 0.73 17.82 -17.85
CA GLN A 28 1.49 16.90 -18.70
C GLN A 28 2.70 17.56 -19.38
N ASN A 29 2.57 18.84 -19.72
CA ASN A 29 3.64 19.61 -20.38
C ASN A 29 4.54 20.36 -19.41
N TYR A 30 4.23 20.34 -18.10
CA TYR A 30 5.05 20.97 -17.09
C TYR A 30 6.44 20.31 -17.01
N THR A 31 7.48 21.13 -16.94
CA THR A 31 8.88 20.67 -16.99
C THR A 31 9.51 20.49 -15.61
N GLY A 32 8.91 21.07 -14.57
CA GLY A 32 9.36 20.90 -13.19
C GLY A 32 8.73 19.68 -12.51
N ALA A 33 9.06 19.49 -11.24
CA ALA A 33 8.40 18.51 -10.39
C ALA A 33 6.98 18.98 -10.06
N ILE A 34 6.03 18.05 -10.05
CA ILE A 34 4.65 18.31 -9.61
C ILE A 34 4.37 17.39 -8.45
N LEU A 35 3.81 17.95 -7.39
CA LEU A 35 3.27 17.27 -6.23
C LEU A 35 1.76 17.48 -6.21
N ILE A 36 1.00 16.41 -6.38
CA ILE A 36 -0.47 16.51 -6.36
C ILE A 36 -1.03 15.65 -5.24
N VAL A 37 -2.00 16.21 -4.53
CA VAL A 37 -2.91 15.54 -3.61
C VAL A 37 -4.32 15.65 -4.20
N SER A 38 -4.95 14.51 -4.50
CA SER A 38 -6.34 14.47 -4.95
C SER A 38 -7.00 13.13 -4.70
N HIS A 39 -8.32 13.13 -4.59
CA HIS A 39 -9.15 11.93 -4.60
C HIS A 39 -9.67 11.53 -6.01
N ASP A 40 -9.45 12.33 -7.05
CA ASP A 40 -9.92 12.06 -8.41
C ASP A 40 -9.04 11.03 -9.14
N ARG A 41 -9.55 9.80 -9.24
CA ARG A 41 -8.84 8.66 -9.85
C ARG A 41 -8.54 8.87 -11.34
N TYR A 42 -9.45 9.49 -12.09
CA TYR A 42 -9.30 9.66 -13.54
C TYR A 42 -8.23 10.70 -13.86
N PHE A 43 -8.27 11.81 -13.13
CA PHE A 43 -7.28 12.87 -13.25
C PHE A 43 -5.88 12.36 -12.87
N LEU A 44 -5.78 11.65 -11.73
CA LEU A 44 -4.51 11.07 -11.29
C LEU A 44 -3.95 10.10 -12.34
N ASP A 45 -4.78 9.23 -12.90
CA ASP A 45 -4.32 8.24 -13.88
C ASP A 45 -3.66 8.86 -15.12
N LYS A 46 -4.14 10.03 -15.57
CA LYS A 46 -3.64 10.71 -16.78
C LYS A 46 -2.41 11.58 -16.54
N VAL A 47 -2.26 12.13 -15.34
CA VAL A 47 -1.24 13.14 -15.05
C VAL A 47 0.04 12.50 -14.48
N VAL A 48 -0.11 11.36 -13.83
CA VAL A 48 0.91 10.84 -12.92
C VAL A 48 1.64 9.60 -13.40
N ASN A 49 2.91 9.48 -13.02
CA ASN A 49 3.78 8.36 -13.37
C ASN A 49 4.37 7.62 -12.15
N HIS A 50 4.19 8.16 -10.95
CA HIS A 50 4.60 7.53 -9.70
C HIS A 50 3.58 7.83 -8.62
N VAL A 51 3.27 6.83 -7.80
CA VAL A 51 2.33 6.94 -6.69
C VAL A 51 3.07 6.65 -5.39
N TYR A 52 3.05 7.58 -4.44
CA TYR A 52 3.50 7.32 -3.08
C TYR A 52 2.30 7.18 -2.16
N GLU A 53 2.21 6.02 -1.51
CA GLU A 53 1.20 5.77 -0.50
C GLU A 53 1.70 6.31 0.85
N VAL A 54 1.02 7.33 1.37
CA VAL A 54 1.31 7.90 2.68
C VAL A 54 0.25 7.46 3.68
N SER A 55 0.70 7.00 4.85
CA SER A 55 -0.15 6.72 6.00
C SER A 55 0.11 7.73 7.12
N ARG A 56 -0.78 7.79 8.12
CA ARG A 56 -0.70 8.77 9.22
C ARG A 56 0.65 8.79 9.95
N THR A 57 1.41 7.70 9.92
CA THR A 57 2.66 7.54 10.68
C THR A 57 3.88 7.27 9.80
N SER A 58 3.70 6.95 8.51
CA SER A 58 4.82 6.65 7.61
C SER A 58 4.45 6.73 6.13
N MET A 59 5.43 7.13 5.32
CA MET A 59 5.39 6.90 3.86
C MET A 59 5.62 5.41 3.64
N LYS A 60 4.62 4.70 3.11
CA LYS A 60 4.62 3.24 3.07
C LYS A 60 5.47 2.72 1.93
N LYS A 61 5.14 3.10 0.69
CA LYS A 61 5.75 2.54 -0.52
C LYS A 61 5.66 3.50 -1.71
N LYS A 62 6.64 3.38 -2.62
CA LYS A 62 6.64 3.99 -3.94
C LYS A 62 6.18 2.95 -4.97
N PHE A 63 5.22 3.33 -5.80
CA PHE A 63 4.75 2.54 -6.93
C PHE A 63 5.10 3.28 -8.22
N ALA A 64 5.70 2.57 -9.17
CA ALA A 64 5.96 3.09 -10.51
C ALA A 64 4.74 2.81 -11.40
N GLY A 65 4.33 3.82 -12.16
CA GLY A 65 3.14 3.76 -13.00
C GLY A 65 2.05 4.76 -12.58
N ASN A 66 0.98 4.77 -13.37
CA ASN A 66 -0.20 5.57 -13.12
C ASN A 66 -1.04 5.00 -11.96
N TYR A 67 -2.15 5.67 -11.66
CA TYR A 67 -3.04 5.29 -10.58
C TYR A 67 -3.66 3.89 -10.78
N SER A 68 -4.05 3.54 -12.00
CA SER A 68 -4.57 2.20 -12.33
C SER A 68 -3.54 1.12 -12.04
N LYS A 69 -2.27 1.33 -12.43
CA LYS A 69 -1.21 0.37 -12.14
C LYS A 69 -0.95 0.22 -10.64
N TYR A 70 -1.04 1.31 -9.89
CA TYR A 70 -0.98 1.27 -8.43
C TYR A 70 -2.07 0.38 -7.84
N LEU A 71 -3.32 0.49 -8.31
CA LEU A 71 -4.42 -0.35 -7.82
C LEU A 71 -4.17 -1.84 -8.06
N GLU A 72 -3.68 -2.21 -9.25
CA GLU A 72 -3.29 -3.59 -9.57
C GLU A 72 -2.20 -4.10 -8.61
N LEU A 73 -1.10 -3.35 -8.49
CA LEU A 73 0.03 -3.74 -7.63
C LEU A 73 -0.38 -3.85 -6.16
N LYS A 74 -1.30 -2.98 -5.72
CA LYS A 74 -1.85 -3.01 -4.37
C LYS A 74 -2.73 -4.23 -4.13
N ALA A 75 -3.58 -4.60 -5.09
CA ALA A 75 -4.39 -5.81 -5.00
C ALA A 75 -3.50 -7.07 -4.95
N GLU A 76 -2.49 -7.16 -5.83
CA GLU A 76 -1.53 -8.26 -5.83
C GLU A 76 -0.74 -8.35 -4.52
N GLN A 77 -0.38 -7.20 -3.93
CA GLN A 77 0.27 -7.16 -2.62
C GLN A 77 -0.66 -7.67 -1.52
N LEU A 78 -1.92 -7.20 -1.49
CA LEU A 78 -2.90 -7.61 -0.51
C LEU A 78 -3.15 -9.13 -0.57
N GLU A 79 -3.31 -9.68 -1.77
CA GLU A 79 -3.47 -11.13 -1.95
C GLU A 79 -2.27 -11.93 -1.46
N ARG A 80 -1.05 -11.46 -1.75
CA ARG A 80 0.18 -12.12 -1.27
C ARG A 80 0.26 -12.10 0.25
N ASP A 81 -0.01 -10.95 0.86
CA ASP A 81 0.04 -10.78 2.31
C ASP A 81 -1.05 -11.63 2.99
N MET A 82 -2.25 -11.70 2.40
CA MET A 82 -3.34 -12.56 2.88
C MET A 82 -2.96 -14.04 2.83
N LYS A 83 -2.37 -14.51 1.73
CA LYS A 83 -1.90 -15.91 1.61
C LYS A 83 -0.82 -16.24 2.64
N LEU A 84 0.09 -15.32 2.93
CA LEU A 84 1.12 -15.50 3.96
C LEU A 84 0.51 -15.56 5.35
N TYR A 85 -0.42 -14.65 5.65
CA TYR A 85 -1.18 -14.64 6.90
C TYR A 85 -1.93 -15.96 7.11
N GLU A 86 -2.70 -16.41 6.12
CA GLU A 86 -3.48 -17.66 6.20
C GLU A 86 -2.59 -18.88 6.45
N LYS A 87 -1.46 -18.99 5.73
CA LYS A 87 -0.48 -20.07 5.96
C LYS A 87 0.06 -20.05 7.38
N GLN A 88 0.38 -18.87 7.91
CA GLN A 88 0.86 -18.77 9.29
C GLN A 88 -0.23 -19.16 10.30
N GLN A 89 -1.49 -18.74 10.08
CA GLN A 89 -2.61 -19.12 10.94
C GLN A 89 -2.87 -20.63 10.92
N GLU A 90 -2.75 -21.27 9.75
CA GLU A 90 -2.86 -22.73 9.64
C GLU A 90 -1.74 -23.45 10.41
N GLU A 91 -0.49 -22.96 10.31
CA GLU A 91 0.63 -23.51 11.07
C GLU A 91 0.45 -23.33 12.59
N ILE A 92 0.03 -22.13 13.01
CA ILE A 92 -0.29 -21.83 14.42
C ILE A 92 -1.36 -22.79 14.93
N SER A 93 -2.45 -22.97 14.17
CA SER A 93 -3.54 -23.88 14.52
C SER A 93 -3.06 -25.32 14.69
N LYS A 94 -2.28 -25.84 13.73
CA LYS A 94 -1.71 -27.21 13.81
C LYS A 94 -0.80 -27.39 15.02
N LEU A 95 0.04 -26.39 15.32
CA LEU A 95 0.91 -26.41 16.48
C LEU A 95 0.11 -26.38 17.78
N GLN A 96 -0.95 -25.55 17.85
CA GLN A 96 -1.83 -25.45 19.01
C GLN A 96 -2.55 -26.79 19.26
N ASP A 97 -3.16 -27.37 18.22
CA ASP A 97 -3.81 -28.69 18.29
C ASP A 97 -2.85 -29.80 18.73
N PHE A 98 -1.58 -29.72 18.32
CA PHE A 98 -0.57 -30.68 18.75
C PHE A 98 -0.26 -30.53 20.24
N VAL A 99 -0.09 -29.28 20.71
CA VAL A 99 0.15 -28.97 22.12
C VAL A 99 -1.02 -29.48 22.96
N ASP A 100 -2.25 -29.12 22.60
CA ASP A 100 -3.45 -29.43 23.37
C ASP A 100 -3.67 -30.95 23.50
N ARG A 101 -3.46 -31.72 22.42
CA ARG A 101 -3.61 -33.18 22.42
C ARG A 101 -2.50 -33.92 23.18
N ASN A 102 -1.30 -33.35 23.30
CA ASN A 102 -0.11 -34.05 23.80
C ASN A 102 0.36 -33.55 25.17
N LEU A 103 -0.17 -32.44 25.69
CA LEU A 103 0.27 -31.89 26.98
C LEU A 103 -0.06 -32.84 28.14
N ALA A 104 -1.21 -33.52 28.10
CA ALA A 104 -1.70 -34.41 29.15
C ALA A 104 -1.06 -35.82 29.16
N ARG A 105 -0.28 -36.18 28.13
CA ARG A 105 0.34 -37.52 28.01
C ARG A 105 1.81 -37.46 28.42
N ALA A 106 2.16 -38.15 29.51
CA ALA A 106 3.50 -38.14 30.11
C ALA A 106 4.66 -38.42 29.12
N SER A 107 4.43 -39.26 28.10
CA SER A 107 5.44 -39.59 27.08
C SER A 107 5.66 -38.49 26.04
N THR A 108 4.68 -37.62 25.78
CA THR A 108 4.76 -36.54 24.76
C THR A 108 4.79 -35.13 25.35
N THR A 109 4.69 -34.98 26.68
CA THR A 109 4.70 -33.70 27.40
C THR A 109 5.91 -32.82 27.06
N LYS A 110 7.14 -33.37 26.99
CA LYS A 110 8.35 -32.57 26.65
C LYS A 110 8.29 -31.98 25.24
N ARG A 111 7.73 -32.73 24.27
CA ARG A 111 7.56 -32.26 22.88
C ARG A 111 6.47 -31.20 22.79
N ALA A 112 5.35 -31.39 23.50
CA ALA A 112 4.28 -30.40 23.58
C ALA A 112 4.77 -29.09 24.21
N GLN A 113 5.53 -29.15 25.31
CA GLN A 113 6.12 -27.96 25.94
C GLN A 113 7.08 -27.20 25.02
N SER A 114 7.87 -27.91 24.20
CA SER A 114 8.76 -27.28 23.22
C SER A 114 7.98 -26.50 22.16
N ARG A 115 6.93 -27.11 21.58
CA ARG A 115 6.06 -26.44 20.59
C ARG A 115 5.27 -25.28 21.18
N ARG A 116 4.85 -25.35 22.45
CA ARG A 116 4.22 -24.22 23.15
C ARG A 116 5.17 -23.02 23.26
N LYS A 117 6.43 -23.24 23.66
CA LYS A 117 7.46 -22.19 23.69
C LYS A 117 7.74 -21.61 22.31
N GLN A 118 7.65 -22.43 21.25
CA GLN A 118 7.76 -21.95 19.87
C GLN A 118 6.63 -20.99 19.52
N LEU A 119 5.37 -21.32 19.87
CA LEU A 119 4.21 -20.45 19.67
C LEU A 119 4.28 -19.14 20.45
N GLU A 120 4.76 -19.18 21.70
CA GLU A 120 4.93 -17.99 22.56
C GLU A 120 5.97 -17.00 22.00
N ARG A 121 6.97 -17.50 21.25
CA ARG A 121 8.05 -16.69 20.67
C ARG A 121 7.81 -16.30 19.21
N MET A 122 6.76 -16.83 18.59
CA MET A 122 6.46 -16.58 17.18
C MET A 122 5.92 -15.16 17.02
N ASP A 123 6.50 -14.40 16.10
CA ASP A 123 5.94 -13.12 15.68
C ASP A 123 4.73 -13.36 14.76
N ARG A 124 3.57 -12.85 15.17
CA ARG A 124 2.31 -13.10 14.49
C ARG A 124 2.10 -11.99 13.48
N LEU A 125 1.87 -12.39 12.24
CA LEU A 125 1.50 -11.46 11.19
C LEU A 125 0.15 -10.83 11.53
N ASP A 126 0.10 -9.51 11.42
CA ASP A 126 -1.16 -8.79 11.46
C ASP A 126 -2.02 -9.18 10.26
N LYS A 127 -3.34 -9.23 10.46
CA LYS A 127 -4.27 -9.46 9.36
C LYS A 127 -4.16 -8.30 8.36
N PRO A 128 -3.86 -8.56 7.08
CA PRO A 128 -3.89 -7.53 6.05
C PRO A 128 -5.29 -6.92 5.96
N LEU A 129 -5.40 -5.61 6.16
CA LEU A 129 -6.65 -4.88 6.03
C LEU A 129 -6.81 -4.40 4.58
N GLY A 130 -7.96 -4.67 3.99
CA GLY A 130 -8.36 -4.05 2.72
C GLY A 130 -8.69 -2.57 2.89
N ASP A 131 -8.62 -1.82 1.80
CA ASP A 131 -8.73 -0.35 1.77
C ASP A 131 -10.10 0.23 2.16
N GLU A 132 -11.13 -0.59 2.40
CA GLU A 132 -12.50 -0.13 2.66
C GLU A 132 -12.65 0.83 3.85
N LYS A 133 -11.63 0.94 4.72
CA LYS A 133 -11.64 1.83 5.89
C LYS A 133 -10.76 3.08 5.80
N ASN A 134 -10.03 3.32 4.70
CA ASN A 134 -9.15 4.50 4.64
C ASN A 134 -9.41 5.39 3.41
N PRO A 135 -10.53 6.15 3.40
CA PRO A 135 -10.82 7.14 2.37
C PRO A 135 -9.80 8.31 2.31
N GLN A 136 -8.87 8.37 3.27
CA GLN A 136 -7.91 9.46 3.49
C GLN A 136 -6.47 9.05 3.10
N THR A 137 -6.31 8.20 2.09
CA THR A 137 -4.98 7.93 1.54
C THR A 137 -4.58 9.12 0.68
N PHE A 138 -3.83 10.04 1.27
CA PHE A 138 -3.16 11.11 0.55
C PHE A 138 -2.15 10.47 -0.39
N ILE A 139 -2.43 10.55 -1.67
CA ILE A 139 -1.50 10.08 -2.68
C ILE A 139 -0.57 11.24 -2.96
N LEU A 140 0.68 11.09 -2.52
CA LEU A 140 1.71 12.06 -2.81
C LEU A 140 2.31 11.64 -4.16
N ILE A 141 2.21 12.50 -5.16
CA ILE A 141 2.56 12.09 -6.52
C ILE A 141 3.59 13.03 -7.09
N LEU A 142 4.78 12.50 -7.33
CA LEU A 142 5.89 13.22 -7.93
C LEU A 142 6.03 12.85 -9.40
N ARG A 143 5.78 13.81 -10.29
CA ARG A 143 6.22 13.73 -11.68
C ARG A 143 7.60 14.35 -11.79
N ASP A 144 8.64 13.54 -11.74
CA ASP A 144 10.02 14.00 -11.95
C ASP A 144 10.44 13.79 -13.41
N LYS A 145 10.76 14.87 -14.11
CA LYS A 145 11.27 14.82 -15.49
C LYS A 145 12.80 14.71 -15.54
N ALA A 146 13.51 15.04 -14.45
CA ALA A 146 14.96 14.93 -14.38
C ALA A 146 15.43 13.46 -14.36
N ALA A 147 14.60 12.54 -13.87
CA ALA A 147 14.93 11.11 -13.79
C ALA A 147 14.78 10.34 -15.12
N MET A 148 14.24 10.94 -16.18
CA MET A 148 14.00 10.26 -17.47
C MET A 148 15.12 10.49 -18.50
N MET A 149 16.21 11.18 -18.12
CA MET A 149 17.38 11.49 -18.97
C MET A 149 18.66 10.78 -18.52
N CYS A 150 18.57 9.73 -17.68
CA CYS A 150 19.72 8.88 -17.34
C CYS A 150 19.48 7.45 -17.80
#